data_AF-A0A7G2JZA3-F1
#
_entry.id   AF-A0A7G2JZA3-F1
#
_cell.length_a   1.000
_cell.length_b   1.000
_cell.length_c   1.000
_cell.angle_alpha   90.00
_cell.angle_beta   90.00
_cell.angle_gamma   90.00
#
_symmetry.space_group_name_H-M   'P 1'
#
loop_
_entity.id
_entity.type
_entity.pdbx_description
1 polymer ?
#
loop_
_entity_poly.entity_id
_entity_poly.type
_entity_poly.pdbx_seq_one_letter_code
_entity_poly.pdbx_strand_id
1 'polypeptide(L)'
;MRQKGAVPYAYTANLGQPDEDDYNAIPKKAMAYGAENARLIDCRSQLAHEGIAAIQCGAFHISTGGIPYFNTTPLGRAVTGTMLVATMKEDDVNIWGDGSTFKGNDIERFYRYGLLTNPNLKIYKPWLDA
;
A
#
# COMPACT_ATOMS: atom_id res chain seq x y z
N MET A 1 -16.06 -8.96 0.85
CA MET A 1 -16.15 -8.57 -0.58
C MET A 1 -16.72 -9.71 -1.43
N ARG A 2 -16.01 -10.84 -1.61
CA ARG A 2 -16.48 -11.95 -2.47
C ARG A 2 -17.90 -12.44 -2.16
N GLN A 3 -18.19 -12.75 -0.89
CA GLN A 3 -19.52 -13.20 -0.45
C GLN A 3 -20.64 -12.18 -0.70
N LYS A 4 -20.31 -10.89 -0.82
CA LYS A 4 -21.26 -9.80 -1.14
C LYS A 4 -21.33 -9.51 -2.66
N GLY A 5 -20.80 -10.39 -3.51
CA GLY A 5 -20.89 -10.28 -4.98
C GLY A 5 -19.79 -9.48 -5.67
N ALA A 6 -18.84 -8.88 -4.93
CA ALA A 6 -17.69 -8.21 -5.53
C ALA A 6 -16.63 -9.22 -6.03
N VAL A 7 -15.76 -8.77 -6.93
CA VAL A 7 -14.65 -9.56 -7.49
C VAL A 7 -13.32 -9.02 -6.95
N PRO A 8 -12.83 -9.50 -5.78
CA PRO A 8 -11.63 -8.94 -5.15
C PRO A 8 -10.36 -9.44 -5.84
N TYR A 9 -9.45 -8.52 -6.12
CA TYR A 9 -8.05 -8.81 -6.42
C TYR A 9 -7.20 -8.50 -5.19
N ALA A 10 -6.19 -9.33 -4.92
CA ALA A 10 -5.28 -9.15 -3.79
C ALA A 10 -3.88 -8.77 -4.28
N TYR A 11 -3.34 -7.69 -3.73
CA TYR A 11 -2.00 -7.20 -4.05
C TYR A 11 -1.22 -7.06 -2.75
N THR A 12 -0.20 -7.90 -2.57
CA THR A 12 0.66 -7.88 -1.39
C THR A 12 1.97 -7.20 -1.75
N ALA A 13 2.34 -6.13 -1.04
CA ALA A 13 3.66 -5.52 -1.18
C ALA A 13 4.69 -6.31 -0.35
N ASN A 14 5.74 -6.82 -1.00
CA ASN A 14 6.95 -7.24 -0.30
C ASN A 14 7.77 -5.99 0.01
N LEU A 15 7.80 -5.62 1.29
CA LEU A 15 8.55 -4.48 1.80
C LEU A 15 9.81 -4.90 2.55
N GLY A 16 10.11 -6.20 2.61
CA GLY A 16 11.16 -6.73 3.47
C GLY A 16 10.88 -6.45 4.94
N GLN A 17 9.62 -6.64 5.37
CA GLN A 17 9.25 -6.48 6.77
C GLN A 17 10.09 -7.42 7.64
N PRO A 18 10.66 -6.93 8.75
CA PRO A 18 11.56 -7.72 9.59
C PRO A 18 10.83 -8.84 10.36
N ASP A 19 9.50 -8.77 10.40
CA ASP A 19 8.58 -9.65 11.11
C ASP A 19 7.72 -10.52 10.17
N GLU A 20 8.01 -10.54 8.87
CA GLU A 20 7.34 -11.41 7.89
C GLU A 20 8.29 -12.48 7.37
N ASP A 21 7.98 -13.74 7.66
CA ASP A 21 8.82 -14.89 7.36
C ASP A 21 8.55 -15.52 5.97
N ASP A 22 7.30 -15.47 5.48
CA ASP A 22 6.92 -16.10 4.20
C ASP A 22 5.84 -15.31 3.45
N TYR A 23 6.32 -14.33 2.67
CA TYR A 23 5.49 -13.58 1.72
C TYR A 23 4.74 -14.46 0.71
N ASN A 24 5.25 -15.66 0.36
CA ASN A 24 4.60 -16.52 -0.64
C ASN A 24 3.35 -17.22 -0.10
N ALA A 25 3.19 -17.31 1.23
CA ALA A 25 1.98 -17.83 1.85
C ALA A 25 0.79 -16.87 1.69
N ILE A 26 1.04 -15.56 1.60
CA ILE A 26 0.00 -14.52 1.63
C ILE A 26 -0.89 -14.57 0.37
N PRO A 27 -0.37 -14.58 -0.88
CA PRO A 27 -1.21 -14.71 -2.07
C PRO A 27 -2.00 -16.03 -2.10
N LYS A 28 -1.40 -17.15 -1.66
CA LYS A 28 -2.07 -18.45 -1.59
C LYS A 28 -3.29 -18.39 -0.66
N LYS A 29 -3.13 -17.75 0.50
CA LYS A 29 -4.22 -17.53 1.46
C LYS A 29 -5.31 -16.62 0.89
N ALA A 30 -4.95 -15.57 0.16
CA ALA A 30 -5.91 -14.70 -0.51
C ALA A 30 -6.75 -15.46 -1.57
N MET A 31 -6.11 -16.32 -2.38
CA MET A 31 -6.82 -17.19 -3.32
C MET A 31 -7.79 -18.13 -2.60
N ALA A 32 -7.38 -18.73 -1.47
CA ALA A 32 -8.24 -19.61 -0.67
C ALA A 32 -9.47 -18.88 -0.09
N TYR A 33 -9.40 -17.56 0.11
CA TYR A 33 -10.53 -16.72 0.52
C TYR A 33 -11.38 -16.18 -0.64
N GLY A 34 -11.08 -16.60 -1.88
CA GLY A 34 -11.85 -16.26 -3.06
C GLY A 34 -11.40 -14.98 -3.76
N ALA A 35 -10.12 -14.58 -3.65
CA ALA A 35 -9.56 -13.61 -4.58
C ALA A 35 -9.65 -14.12 -6.02
N GLU A 36 -9.96 -13.22 -6.97
CA GLU A 36 -9.94 -13.52 -8.40
C GLU A 36 -8.51 -13.74 -8.89
N ASN A 37 -7.59 -12.89 -8.40
CA ASN A 37 -6.16 -13.03 -8.57
C ASN A 37 -5.46 -12.52 -7.31
N ALA A 38 -4.26 -13.03 -7.04
CA ALA A 38 -3.43 -12.60 -5.94
C ALA A 38 -1.97 -12.47 -6.38
N ARG A 39 -1.42 -11.26 -6.30
CA ARG A 39 -0.05 -10.94 -6.73
C ARG A 39 0.81 -10.53 -5.54
N LEU A 40 2.08 -10.96 -5.56
CA LEU A 40 3.13 -10.46 -4.69
C LEU A 40 4.00 -9.48 -5.48
N ILE A 41 4.11 -8.24 -5.01
CA ILE A 41 4.79 -7.14 -5.69
C ILE A 41 6.05 -6.82 -4.90
N ASP A 42 7.21 -6.96 -5.53
CA ASP A 42 8.48 -6.62 -4.89
C ASP A 42 8.70 -5.10 -4.87
N CYS A 43 8.52 -4.49 -3.71
CA CYS A 43 8.69 -3.05 -3.49
C CYS A 43 10.03 -2.70 -2.84
N ARG A 44 10.88 -3.67 -2.51
CA ARG A 44 12.09 -3.47 -1.69
C ARG A 44 13.09 -2.51 -2.32
N SER A 45 13.31 -2.66 -3.62
CA SER A 45 14.24 -1.79 -4.36
C SER A 45 13.77 -0.33 -4.35
N GLN A 46 12.48 -0.09 -4.61
CA GLN A 46 11.93 1.26 -4.56
C GLN A 46 11.94 1.82 -3.15
N LEU A 47 11.60 1.02 -2.14
CA LEU A 47 11.65 1.42 -0.74
C LEU A 47 13.06 1.85 -0.30
N ALA A 48 14.09 1.09 -0.68
CA ALA A 48 15.47 1.46 -0.42
C ALA A 48 15.86 2.75 -1.15
N HIS A 49 15.45 2.92 -2.40
CA HIS A 49 15.74 4.12 -3.19
C HIS A 49 15.13 5.38 -2.56
N GLU A 50 13.84 5.35 -2.24
CA GLU A 50 13.16 6.48 -1.57
C GLU A 50 13.76 6.77 -0.18
N GLY A 51 14.17 5.72 0.53
CA GLY A 51 14.88 5.85 1.81
C GLY A 51 16.23 6.57 1.66
N ILE A 52 17.05 6.17 0.69
CA ILE A 52 18.34 6.81 0.41
C ILE A 52 18.13 8.27 -0.02
N ALA A 53 17.15 8.55 -0.88
CA ALA A 53 16.83 9.91 -1.29
C ALA A 53 16.44 10.78 -0.09
N ALA A 54 15.60 10.26 0.82
CA ALA A 54 15.21 10.95 2.05
C ALA A 54 16.40 11.25 2.97
N ILE A 55 17.38 10.32 3.06
CA ILE A 55 18.62 10.53 3.79
C ILE A 55 19.45 11.64 3.15
N GLN A 56 19.65 11.59 1.83
CA GLN A 56 20.47 12.55 1.10
C GLN A 56 19.96 13.99 1.23
N CYS A 57 18.64 14.19 1.28
CA CYS A 57 18.04 15.51 1.43
C CYS A 57 17.67 15.89 2.87
N GLY A 58 17.92 15.00 3.85
CA GLY A 58 17.59 15.26 5.25
C GLY A 58 16.10 15.44 5.52
N ALA A 59 15.23 14.70 4.83
CA ALA A 59 13.76 14.86 4.89
C ALA A 59 13.13 14.29 6.19
N PHE A 60 13.66 14.69 7.36
CA PHE A 60 13.26 14.20 8.68
C PHE A 60 12.87 15.36 9.60
N HIS A 61 11.58 15.70 9.61
CA HIS A 61 11.07 16.87 10.33
C HIS A 61 10.67 16.58 11.79
N ILE A 62 10.50 15.31 12.18
CA ILE A 62 10.15 14.90 13.55
C ILE A 62 11.44 14.53 14.27
N SER A 63 11.74 15.20 15.39
CA SER A 63 12.85 14.86 16.26
C SER A 63 12.58 15.24 17.71
N THR A 64 13.27 14.60 18.65
CA THR A 64 13.24 14.97 20.08
C THR A 64 14.60 14.68 20.69
N GLY A 65 15.17 15.65 21.42
CA GLY A 65 16.52 15.51 22.00
C GLY A 65 17.63 15.28 20.96
N GLY A 66 17.44 15.78 19.72
CA GLY A 66 18.37 15.53 18.61
C GLY A 66 18.24 14.16 17.94
N ILE A 67 17.32 13.30 18.41
CA ILE A 67 17.07 11.98 17.82
C ILE A 67 15.93 12.11 16.80
N PRO A 68 16.17 11.85 15.50
CA PRO A 68 15.16 11.97 14.46
C PRO A 68 14.31 10.70 14.33
N TYR A 69 13.05 10.88 13.94
CA TYR A 69 12.24 9.84 13.30
C TYR A 69 12.40 9.93 11.78
N PHE A 70 12.87 8.85 11.16
CA PHE A 70 13.29 8.83 9.76
C PHE A 70 12.15 8.73 8.73
N ASN A 71 10.91 9.11 9.10
CA ASN A 71 9.76 9.09 8.19
C ASN A 71 9.53 7.76 7.44
N THR A 72 9.90 6.64 8.06
CA THR A 72 9.86 5.31 7.43
C THR A 72 8.45 4.91 7.00
N THR A 73 7.43 5.24 7.80
CA THR A 73 6.02 4.97 7.44
C THR A 73 5.59 5.81 6.24
N PRO A 74 5.69 7.16 6.24
CA PRO A 74 5.41 7.97 5.05
C PRO A 74 6.05 7.45 3.76
N LEU A 75 7.34 7.09 3.81
CA LEU A 75 8.07 6.56 2.65
C LEU A 75 7.46 5.23 2.17
N GLY A 76 7.18 4.31 3.10
CA GLY A 76 6.48 3.07 2.78
C GLY A 76 5.13 3.31 2.08
N ARG A 77 4.37 4.34 2.50
CA ARG A 77 3.08 4.68 1.87
C ARG A 77 3.22 5.29 0.49
N ALA A 78 4.24 6.09 0.25
CA ALA A 78 4.56 6.62 -1.08
C ALA A 78 4.83 5.47 -2.07
N VAL A 79 5.65 4.51 -1.64
CA VAL A 79 5.99 3.33 -2.44
C VAL A 79 4.77 2.44 -2.67
N THR A 80 4.07 2.00 -1.63
CA THR A 80 2.94 1.06 -1.83
C THR A 80 1.75 1.73 -2.49
N GLY A 81 1.44 2.98 -2.16
CA GLY A 81 0.31 3.71 -2.73
C GLY A 81 0.45 3.93 -4.24
N THR A 82 1.69 4.04 -4.74
CA THR A 82 1.96 4.14 -6.18
C THR A 82 2.09 2.77 -6.82
N MET A 83 2.99 1.91 -6.32
CA MET A 83 3.27 0.62 -6.96
C MET A 83 2.05 -0.30 -6.99
N LEU A 84 1.30 -0.41 -5.89
CA LEU A 84 0.12 -1.31 -5.87
C LEU A 84 -0.99 -0.78 -6.79
N VAL A 85 -1.23 0.52 -6.84
CA VAL A 85 -2.24 1.10 -7.73
C VAL A 85 -1.83 0.99 -9.20
N ALA A 86 -0.53 1.11 -9.51
CA ALA A 86 -0.03 0.85 -10.86
C ALA A 86 -0.27 -0.61 -11.26
N THR A 87 0.04 -1.56 -10.38
CA THR A 87 -0.22 -3.00 -10.59
C THR A 87 -1.71 -3.30 -10.73
N MET A 88 -2.57 -2.67 -9.91
CA MET A 88 -4.02 -2.77 -10.06
C MET A 88 -4.49 -2.31 -11.44
N LYS A 89 -3.93 -1.20 -11.93
CA LYS A 89 -4.27 -0.65 -13.24
C LYS A 89 -3.84 -1.56 -14.39
N GLU A 90 -2.70 -2.23 -14.28
CA GLU A 90 -2.26 -3.26 -15.27
C GLU A 90 -3.30 -4.39 -15.41
N ASP A 91 -3.95 -4.75 -14.31
CA ASP A 91 -4.99 -5.79 -14.26
C ASP A 91 -6.41 -5.23 -14.53
N ASP A 92 -6.52 -3.99 -15.04
CA ASP A 92 -7.77 -3.25 -15.25
C ASP A 92 -8.65 -3.05 -13.99
N VAL A 93 -8.02 -3.11 -12.80
CA VAL A 93 -8.68 -2.88 -11.51
C VAL A 93 -8.63 -1.40 -11.16
N ASN A 94 -9.75 -0.71 -11.33
CA ASN A 94 -9.88 0.73 -11.09
C ASN A 94 -10.58 1.09 -9.76
N ILE A 95 -10.82 0.11 -8.88
CA ILE A 95 -11.44 0.32 -7.56
C ILE A 95 -10.54 -0.26 -6.47
N TRP A 96 -10.12 0.57 -5.52
CA TRP A 96 -9.38 0.14 -4.34
C TRP A 96 -10.27 0.11 -3.10
N GLY A 97 -10.50 -1.09 -2.56
CA GLY A 97 -11.10 -1.27 -1.23
C GLY A 97 -10.09 -0.98 -0.12
N ASP A 98 -9.80 0.31 0.12
CA ASP A 98 -8.81 0.74 1.10
C ASP A 98 -9.41 0.86 2.52
N GLY A 99 -8.97 -0.02 3.41
CA GLY A 99 -9.41 -0.09 4.81
C GLY A 99 -8.78 0.92 5.76
N SER A 100 -7.93 1.85 5.30
CA SER A 100 -7.34 2.88 6.17
C SER A 100 -8.42 3.60 7.00
N THR A 101 -8.17 3.80 8.29
CA THR A 101 -9.16 4.38 9.20
C THR A 101 -9.37 5.87 8.98
N PHE A 102 -10.55 6.39 9.32
CA PHE A 102 -10.92 7.79 9.11
C PHE A 102 -10.15 8.81 9.97
N LYS A 103 -9.41 8.35 10.98
CA LYS A 103 -8.66 9.21 11.92
C LYS A 103 -7.14 9.17 11.71
N GLY A 104 -6.65 8.26 10.87
CA GLY A 104 -5.22 8.06 10.66
C GLY A 104 -4.69 8.88 9.47
N ASN A 105 -3.37 9.05 9.40
CA ASN A 105 -2.74 9.77 8.28
C ASN A 105 -2.82 9.01 6.94
N ASP A 106 -2.88 7.68 6.99
CA ASP A 106 -2.73 6.85 5.81
C ASP A 106 -3.91 6.95 4.84
N ILE A 107 -5.10 7.36 5.31
CA ILE A 107 -6.25 7.63 4.43
C ILE A 107 -5.95 8.73 3.41
N GLU A 108 -5.30 9.81 3.85
CA GLU A 108 -4.97 10.93 2.96
C GLU A 108 -3.77 10.59 2.07
N ARG A 109 -2.78 9.88 2.61
CA ARG A 109 -1.58 9.46 1.85
C ARG A 109 -1.99 8.55 0.69
N PHE A 110 -2.73 7.49 0.97
CA PHE A 110 -3.15 6.53 -0.04
C PHE A 110 -4.14 7.14 -1.04
N TYR A 111 -5.04 8.00 -0.58
CA TYR A 111 -5.90 8.77 -1.49
C TYR A 111 -5.07 9.58 -2.51
N ARG A 112 -4.07 10.33 -2.03
CA ARG A 112 -3.23 11.17 -2.89
C ARG A 112 -2.37 10.35 -3.85
N TYR A 113 -1.60 9.37 -3.36
CA TYR A 113 -0.72 8.56 -4.20
C TYR A 113 -1.50 7.71 -5.20
N GLY A 114 -2.66 7.19 -4.78
CA GLY A 114 -3.52 6.40 -5.65
C GLY A 114 -4.06 7.23 -6.82
N LEU A 115 -4.61 8.42 -6.57
CA LEU A 115 -5.13 9.29 -7.63
C LEU A 115 -4.03 9.88 -8.54
N LEU A 116 -2.83 10.12 -8.01
CA LEU A 116 -1.68 10.51 -8.82
C LEU A 116 -1.26 9.40 -9.79
N THR A 117 -1.41 8.14 -9.39
CA THR A 117 -1.00 6.97 -10.17
C THR A 117 -2.08 6.54 -11.18
N ASN A 118 -3.33 6.57 -10.76
CA ASN A 118 -4.47 6.25 -11.60
C ASN A 118 -5.57 7.31 -11.43
N PRO A 119 -5.76 8.24 -12.39
CA PRO A 119 -6.76 9.30 -12.27
C PRO A 119 -8.21 8.77 -12.30
N ASN A 120 -8.43 7.54 -12.76
CA ASN A 120 -9.74 6.88 -12.77
C ASN A 120 -9.99 6.04 -11.50
N LEU A 121 -9.04 6.01 -10.56
CA LEU A 121 -9.17 5.22 -9.34
C LEU A 121 -10.35 5.72 -8.51
N LYS A 122 -11.23 4.79 -8.15
CA LYS A 122 -12.25 4.99 -7.11
C LYS A 122 -11.81 4.24 -5.85
N ILE A 123 -12.10 4.81 -4.68
CA ILE A 123 -11.72 4.20 -3.41
C ILE A 123 -12.99 3.83 -2.65
N TYR A 124 -13.18 2.53 -2.42
CA TYR A 124 -14.23 2.00 -1.56
C TYR A 124 -13.72 1.96 -0.12
N LYS A 125 -14.48 2.57 0.80
CA LYS A 125 -14.20 2.55 2.25
C LYS A 125 -15.19 1.60 2.93
N PRO A 126 -14.77 0.38 3.32
CA PRO A 126 -15.69 -0.62 3.87
C PRO A 126 -16.45 -0.14 5.13
N TRP A 127 -15.83 0.71 5.94
CA TRP A 127 -16.43 1.26 7.16
C TRP A 127 -17.53 2.32 6.91
N LEU A 128 -17.77 2.72 5.65
CA LEU A 128 -18.94 3.52 5.27
C LEU A 128 -20.16 2.66 4.90
N ASP A 129 -19.98 1.35 4.71
CA ASP A 129 -20.98 0.40 4.19
C ASP A 129 -21.44 -0.51 5.33
N ALA A 130 -22.44 -0.01 6.06
CA ALA A 130 -23.06 -0.66 7.24
C ALA A 130 -24.13 -1.67 6.82
#